data_AF-A0A7W1WR24-F1
#
_entry.id   AF-A0A7W1WR24-F1
#
_cell.length_a   1.000
_cell.length_b   1.000
_cell.length_c   1.000
_cell.angle_alpha   90.00
_cell.angle_beta   90.00
_cell.angle_gamma   90.00
#
_symmetry.space_group_name_H-M   'P 1'
#
loop_
_entity.id
_entity.type
_entity.pdbx_description
1 polymer ?
#
loop_
_entity_poly.entity_id
_entity_poly.type
_entity_poly.pdbx_seq_one_letter_code
_entity_poly.pdbx_strand_id
1 'polypeptide(L)' 'MVEMLRIRRLEEELERLRTKLYQSVDGEPSRLADSRVLPLSRRLDALILEIQKEKEKFRQ' A
#
# COMPACT_ATOMS: atom_id res chain seq x y z
N MET A 1 11.92 3.85 -18.89
CA MET A 1 12.78 3.30 -17.81
C MET A 1 12.51 3.94 -16.45
N VAL A 2 12.28 5.27 -16.39
CA VAL A 2 11.97 5.99 -15.15
C VAL A 2 10.63 5.55 -14.52
N GLU A 3 9.63 5.24 -15.34
CA GLU A 3 8.31 4.83 -14.82
C GLU A 3 8.30 3.39 -14.25
N MET A 4 9.11 2.45 -14.77
CA MET A 4 9.31 1.13 -14.14
C MET A 4 9.95 1.26 -12.75
N LEU A 5 10.89 2.20 -12.59
CA LEU A 5 11.49 2.51 -11.29
C LEU A 5 10.46 3.14 -10.33
N ARG A 6 9.49 3.90 -10.87
CA ARG A 6 8.40 4.48 -10.09
C ARG A 6 7.43 3.42 -9.57
N ILE A 7 6.96 2.51 -10.44
CA ILE A 7 6.11 1.39 -10.02
C ILE A 7 6.81 0.54 -8.96
N ARG A 8 8.09 0.21 -9.17
CA ARG A 8 8.86 -0.60 -8.22
C ARG A 8 8.97 0.08 -6.85
N ARG A 9 9.20 1.39 -6.80
CA ARG A 9 9.22 2.15 -5.54
C ARG A 9 7.87 2.14 -4.84
N LEU A 10 6.77 2.28 -5.59
CA LEU A 10 5.42 2.22 -5.04
C LEU A 10 5.11 0.82 -4.48
N GLU A 11 5.54 -0.24 -5.17
CA GLU A 11 5.39 -1.63 -4.69
C GLU A 11 6.24 -1.90 -3.43
N GLU A 12 7.46 -1.37 -3.34
CA GLU A 12 8.29 -1.45 -2.13
C GLU A 12 7.66 -0.70 -0.94
N GLU A 13 7.08 0.48 -1.19
CA GLU A 13 6.41 1.26 -0.14
C GLU A 13 5.12 0.59 0.32
N LEU A 14 4.37 -0.01 -0.61
CA LEU A 14 3.18 -0.81 -0.33
C LEU A 14 3.53 -2.00 0.58
N GLU A 15 4.56 -2.77 0.26
CA GLU A 15 4.95 -3.93 1.07
C GLU A 15 5.41 -3.50 2.47
N ARG A 16 6.18 -2.42 2.58
CA ARG A 16 6.58 -1.86 3.89
C ARG A 16 5.37 -1.48 4.74
N LEU A 17 4.38 -0.82 4.15
CA LEU A 17 3.16 -0.44 4.84
C LEU A 17 2.31 -1.66 5.21
N ARG A 18 2.25 -2.68 4.36
CA ARG A 18 1.56 -3.94 4.63
C ARG A 18 2.19 -4.69 5.80
N THR A 19 3.52 -4.77 5.86
CA THR A 19 4.22 -5.37 7.00
C THR A 19 3.94 -4.60 8.29
N LYS A 20 3.98 -3.26 8.26
CA LYS A 20 3.65 -2.43 9.43
C LYS A 20 2.20 -2.61 9.88
N LEU A 21 1.26 -2.68 8.95
CA LEU A 21 -0.15 -2.94 9.24
C LEU A 21 -0.29 -4.32 9.90
N TYR A 22 0.29 -5.36 9.31
CA TYR A 22 0.24 -6.71 9.84
C TYR A 22 0.83 -6.81 11.26
N GLN A 23 1.97 -6.16 11.51
CA GLN A 23 2.56 -6.06 12.84
C GLN A 23 1.71 -5.26 13.83
N SER A 24 1.10 -4.16 13.39
CA SER A 24 0.23 -3.32 14.26
C SER A 24 -1.05 -4.03 14.66
N VAL A 25 -1.53 -4.91 13.79
CA VAL A 25 -2.74 -5.71 13.97
C VAL A 25 -2.41 -7.03 14.69
N ASP A 26 -1.13 -7.41 14.78
CA ASP A 26 -0.62 -8.63 15.45
C ASP A 26 -1.34 -9.91 14.98
N GLY A 27 -1.78 -9.93 13.71
CA GLY A 27 -2.60 -11.02 13.17
C GLY A 27 -4.04 -11.09 13.70
N GLU A 28 -4.47 -10.17 14.57
CA GLU A 28 -5.83 -10.08 15.10
C GLU A 28 -6.71 -9.13 14.26
N PRO A 29 -7.63 -9.63 13.41
CA PRO A 29 -8.42 -8.79 12.51
C PRO A 29 -9.29 -7.74 13.22
N SER A 30 -9.68 -8.01 14.47
CA SER A 30 -10.41 -7.09 15.34
C SER A 30 -9.66 -5.78 15.59
N ARG A 31 -8.32 -5.78 15.54
CA ARG A 31 -7.47 -4.59 15.68
C ARG A 31 -7.41 -3.72 14.42
N LEU A 32 -7.97 -4.16 13.29
CA LEU A 32 -8.12 -3.32 12.10
C LEU A 32 -9.03 -2.11 12.35
N ALA A 33 -9.96 -2.23 13.29
CA ALA A 33 -10.83 -1.14 13.72
C ALA A 33 -10.12 -0.15 14.68
N ASP A 34 -8.88 -0.43 15.09
CA ASP A 34 -8.13 0.48 15.95
C ASP A 34 -7.84 1.79 15.20
N SER A 35 -8.11 2.89 15.89
CA SER A 35 -7.85 4.26 15.44
C SER A 35 -6.43 4.51 14.91
N ARG A 36 -5.44 3.70 15.33
CA ARG A 36 -4.05 3.78 14.88
C ARG A 36 -3.79 3.02 13.58
N VAL A 37 -4.64 2.05 13.24
CA VAL A 37 -4.54 1.22 12.03
C VAL A 37 -5.29 1.85 10.85
N LEU A 38 -6.35 2.62 11.13
CA LEU A 38 -7.13 3.32 10.11
C LEU A 38 -6.28 4.23 9.17
N PRO A 39 -5.31 5.04 9.67
CA PRO A 39 -4.46 5.85 8.81
C PRO A 39 -3.51 5.02 7.94
N LEU A 40 -3.06 3.87 8.44
CA LEU A 40 -2.19 2.95 7.70
C LEU A 40 -2.97 2.29 6.55
N SER A 41 -4.20 1.84 6.81
CA SER A 41 -5.09 1.28 5.78
C SER A 41 -5.35 2.29 4.66
N ARG A 42 -5.70 3.53 5.00
CA ARG A 42 -5.96 4.60 4.01
C ARG A 42 -4.74 4.89 3.12
N ARG A 43 -3.53 4.86 3.68
CA ARG A 43 -2.30 5.03 2.89
C ARG A 43 -2.05 3.83 1.97
N LEU A 44 -2.40 2.63 2.42
CA LEU A 44 -2.31 1.41 1.61
C LEU A 44 -3.26 1.49 0.41
N ASP A 45 -4.51 1.88 0.64
CA ASP A 45 -5.51 2.09 -0.42
C ASP A 45 -5.05 3.12 -1.46
N ALA A 46 -4.48 4.24 -1.00
CA ALA A 46 -3.94 5.27 -1.88
C ALA A 46 -2.81 4.73 -2.78
N LEU A 47 -1.88 3.97 -2.21
CA LEU A 47 -0.77 3.37 -2.97
C LEU A 47 -1.26 2.34 -3.99
N ILE A 48 -2.26 1.53 -3.65
CA ILE A 48 -2.87 0.58 -4.60
C ILE A 48 -3.44 1.33 -5.80
N LEU A 49 -4.18 2.42 -5.56
CA LEU A 49 -4.75 3.25 -6.61
C LEU A 49 -3.69 3.92 -7.47
N GLU A 50 -2.60 4.42 -6.86
CA GLU A 50 -1.48 4.98 -7.62
C GLU A 50 -0.78 3.93 -8.48
N ILE A 51 -0.51 2.74 -7.96
CA ILE A 51 0.08 1.64 -8.73
C ILE A 51 -0.83 1.23 -9.89
N GLN A 52 -2.15 1.13 -9.66
CA GLN A 52 -3.10 0.81 -10.72
C GLN A 52 -3.11 1.87 -11.81
N LYS A 53 -3.18 3.16 -11.45
CA LYS A 53 -3.10 4.26 -12.42
C LYS A 53 -1.80 4.24 -13.21
N GLU A 54 -0.67 4.01 -12.56
CA GLU A 54 0.61 3.91 -13.25
C GLU A 54 0.63 2.69 -14.18
N LYS A 55 0.13 1.51 -13.76
CA LYS A 55 0.04 0.31 -14.60
C LYS A 55 -0.92 0.47 -15.79
N GLU A 56 -2.03 1.18 -15.63
CA GLU A 56 -2.97 1.48 -16.72
C GLU A 56 -2.36 2.35 -17.82
N LYS A 57 -1.49 3.32 -17.46
CA LYS A 57 -0.75 4.14 -18.43
C LYS A 57 0.15 3.33 -19.37
N PHE A 58 0.55 2.12 -18.97
CA PHE A 58 1.36 1.21 -19.80
C PHE A 58 0.55 0.22 -20.64
N ARG A 59 -0.77 0.15 -20.43
CA ARG A 59 -1.65 -0.76 -21.18
C ARG A 59 -2.19 -0.15 -22.48
N GLN A 60 -2.00 1.16 -22.69
CA GLN A 60 -2.27 1.87 -23.94
C GLN A 60 -1.01 1.92 -24.81
#